data_AF-A0A965Z1N9-F1
#
_entry.id   AF-A0A965Z1N9-F1
#
_cell.length_a   1.000
_cell.length_b   1.000
_cell.length_c   1.000
_cell.angle_alpha   90.00
_cell.angle_beta   90.00
_cell.angle_gamma   90.00
#
_symmetry.space_group_name_H-M   'P 1'
#
loop_
_entity.id
_entity.type
_entity.pdbx_description
1 polymer ?
#
loop_
_entity_poly.entity_id
_entity_poly.type
_entity_poly.pdbx_seq_one_letter_code
_entity_poly.pdbx_strand_id
1 'polypeptide(L)' 'MHTDPIWWYLETRKFGTAPHAGFGLGFERLMLFITGMTNIRDVIPFPRTPNNAEF' A
#
# COMPACT_ATOMS: atom_id res chain seq x y z
N MET A 1 -24.73 3.47 -7.25
CA MET A 1 -23.28 3.59 -7.02
C MET A 1 -22.77 4.72 -7.91
N HIS A 2 -22.11 5.73 -7.35
CA HIS A 2 -21.59 6.87 -8.12
C HIS A 2 -20.20 6.48 -8.65
N THR A 3 -20.10 6.10 -9.92
CA THR A 3 -18.84 5.59 -10.53
C THR A 3 -18.02 6.69 -11.20
N ASP A 4 -18.54 7.90 -11.28
CA ASP A 4 -17.91 9.04 -11.96
C ASP A 4 -16.48 9.35 -11.50
N PRO A 5 -16.03 9.22 -10.23
CA PRO A 5 -14.62 9.47 -9.89
C PRO A 5 -13.64 8.39 -10.36
N ILE A 6 -14.14 7.19 -10.69
CA ILE A 6 -13.31 6.02 -11.09
C ILE A 6 -13.44 5.68 -12.58
N TRP A 7 -14.00 6.58 -13.40
CA TRP A 7 -14.28 6.36 -14.81
C TRP A 7 -13.07 5.82 -15.59
N TRP A 8 -11.89 6.42 -15.35
CA TRP A 8 -10.62 6.06 -15.98
C TRP A 8 -10.19 4.62 -15.67
N TYR A 9 -10.45 4.14 -14.45
CA TYR A 9 -10.12 2.78 -14.04
C TYR A 9 -10.99 1.77 -14.78
N LEU A 10 -12.27 2.10 -15.00
CA LEU A 10 -13.20 1.26 -15.75
C LEU A 10 -12.86 1.22 -17.24
N GLU A 11 -12.33 2.30 -17.81
CA GLU A 11 -11.93 2.35 -19.22
C GLU A 11 -10.87 1.32 -19.59
N THR A 12 -9.94 1.02 -18.68
CA THR A 12 -8.92 -0.02 -18.89
C THR A 12 -9.50 -1.42 -19.12
N ARG A 13 -10.79 -1.64 -18.82
CA ARG A 13 -11.48 -2.92 -19.04
C ARG A 13 -12.28 -2.94 -20.34
N LYS A 14 -12.49 -1.79 -21.00
CA LYS A 14 -13.37 -1.66 -22.19
C LYS A 14 -12.72 -2.15 -23.48
N PHE A 15 -11.41 -1.98 -23.65
CA PHE A 15 -10.72 -2.24 -24.92
C PHE A 15 -9.67 -3.35 -24.77
N GLY A 16 -10.12 -4.62 -24.76
CA GLY A 16 -9.22 -5.77 -24.76
C GLY A 16 -8.51 -6.01 -23.42
N THR A 17 -9.26 -6.17 -22.34
CA THR A 17 -8.69 -6.49 -21.03
C THR A 17 -8.02 -7.87 -21.02
N ALA A 18 -6.84 -7.97 -20.42
CA ALA A 18 -6.15 -9.24 -20.21
C ALA A 18 -6.49 -9.82 -18.83
N PRO A 19 -6.51 -11.15 -18.64
CA PRO A 19 -6.51 -11.75 -17.31
C PRO A 19 -5.26 -11.29 -16.54
N HIS A 20 -5.45 -10.62 -15.41
CA HIS A 20 -4.37 -10.07 -14.59
C HIS A 20 -4.53 -10.47 -13.13
N ALA A 21 -3.40 -10.63 -12.45
CA ALA A 21 -3.31 -10.83 -11.00
C ALA A 21 -2.19 -9.92 -10.45
N GLY A 22 -2.24 -9.64 -9.14
CA GLY A 22 -1.25 -8.83 -8.47
C GLY A 22 -1.25 -9.11 -6.97
N PHE A 23 -0.19 -8.66 -6.30
CA PHE A 23 -0.07 -8.74 -4.85
C PHE A 23 0.45 -7.41 -4.30
N GLY A 24 0.23 -7.18 -3.01
CA GLY A 24 0.80 -6.06 -2.26
C GLY A 24 1.69 -6.58 -1.15
N LEU A 25 2.83 -5.93 -0.92
CA LEU A 25 3.74 -6.24 0.16
C LEU A 25 3.97 -4.99 1.00
N GLY A 26 3.70 -5.10 2.31
CA GLY A 26 4.07 -4.05 3.26
C GLY A 26 5.56 -4.12 3.53
N PHE A 27 6.33 -3.16 3.02
CA PHE A 27 7.79 -3.16 3.12
C PHE A 27 8.28 -3.20 4.57
N GLU A 28 7.66 -2.39 5.43
CA GLU A 28 7.97 -2.32 6.85
C GLU A 28 7.59 -3.60 7.59
N ARG A 29 6.54 -4.29 7.14
CA ARG A 29 6.19 -5.62 7.67
C ARG A 29 7.20 -6.70 7.28
N LEU A 30 7.74 -6.63 6.07
CA LEU A 30 8.86 -7.48 5.68
C LEU A 30 10.09 -7.18 6.55
N MET A 31 10.38 -5.90 6.80
CA MET A 31 11.49 -5.50 7.67
C MET A 31 11.30 -6.00 9.11
N LEU A 32 10.09 -5.95 9.68
CA LEU A 32 9.82 -6.56 10.98
C LEU A 32 10.16 -8.05 11.01
N PHE A 33 9.79 -8.78 9.95
CA PHE A 33 10.05 -10.20 9.85
C PHE A 33 11.55 -10.52 9.76
N ILE A 34 12.30 -9.79 8.92
CA ILE A 34 13.74 -10.04 8.72
C ILE A 34 14.57 -9.59 9.94
N THR A 35 14.18 -8.49 10.59
CA THR A 35 14.94 -7.92 11.72
C THR A 35 14.56 -8.52 13.07
N GLY A 36 13.43 -9.22 13.18
CA GLY A 36 12.92 -9.77 14.44
C GLY A 36 12.32 -8.72 15.38
N MET A 37 12.18 -7.48 14.93
CA MET A 37 11.57 -6.39 15.69
C MET A 37 10.06 -6.62 15.82
N THR A 38 9.48 -6.19 16.95
CA THR A 38 8.05 -6.39 17.25
C THR A 38 7.18 -5.18 16.94
N ASN A 39 7.78 -3.99 16.78
CA ASN A 39 7.06 -2.74 16.55
C ASN A 39 7.49 -2.09 15.23
N ILE A 40 6.51 -1.78 14.37
CA ILE A 40 6.72 -1.21 13.02
C ILE A 40 7.44 0.14 13.05
N ARG A 41 7.39 0.86 14.17
CA ARG A 41 8.07 2.16 14.32
C ARG A 41 9.59 2.03 14.34
N ASP A 42 10.11 0.86 14.73
CA ASP A 42 11.55 0.66 14.91
C ASP A 42 12.23 0.21 13.60
N VAL A 43 11.43 -0.05 12.55
CA VAL A 43 11.91 -0.48 11.23
C VAL A 43 11.75 0.61 10.16
N ILE A 44 11.40 1.84 10.57
CA ILE A 44 11.30 3.03 9.71
C ILE A 44 12.08 4.16 10.38
N PRO A 45 12.94 4.91 9.66
CA PRO A 45 13.70 6.01 10.25
C PRO A 45 12.84 7.11 10.88
N PHE A 46 11.71 7.46 10.26
CA PHE A 46 10.83 8.55 10.68
C PHE A 46 9.37 8.09 10.78
N PRO A 47 8.99 7.39 11.87
CA PRO A 47 7.67 6.77 11.97
C PRO A 47 6.56 7.82 12.14
N ARG A 48 5.59 7.81 11.22
CA ARG A 48 4.41 8.69 11.27
C ARG A 48 3.24 7.96 11.91
N THR A 49 2.70 8.51 12.99
CA THR A 49 1.49 7.99 13.65
C THR A 49 0.55 9.14 14.01
N PRO A 50 -0.75 8.88 14.31
CA PRO A 50 -1.64 9.95 14.75
C PRO A 50 -1.00 10.77 15.88
N ASN A 51 -1.00 12.10 15.74
CA ASN A 51 -0.35 13.05 16.65
C ASN A 51 1.20 12.96 16.76
N ASN A 52 1.89 12.24 15.87
CA ASN A 52 3.35 12.17 15.84
C ASN A 52 3.89 12.37 14.41
N ALA A 53 4.59 13.47 14.20
CA ALA A 53 5.10 13.93 12.91
C ALA A 53 6.48 14.59 13.00
N GLU A 54 7.21 14.32 14.08
CA GLU A 54 8.59 14.78 14.26
C GLU A 54 9.58 13.87 13.52
N PHE A 55 10.84 14.32 13.44
CA PHE A 55 11.98 13.55 12.92
C PHE A 55 12.59 12.69 14.04
#